data_AF-A0A2P8W2E2-F1
#
_entry.id   AF-A0A2P8W2E2-F1
#
_cell.length_a   1.000
_cell.length_b   1.000
_cell.length_c   1.000
_cell.angle_alpha   90.00
_cell.angle_beta   90.00
_cell.angle_gamma   90.00
#
_symmetry.space_group_name_H-M   'P 1'
#
loop_
_entity.id
_entity.type
_entity.pdbx_description
1 polymer ?
#
loop_
_entity_poly.entity_id
_entity_poly.type
_entity_poly.pdbx_seq_one_letter_code
_entity_poly.pdbx_strand_id
1 'polypeptide(L)'
;MPVTFDTATIAGTALWAIAFYLGGSPLVDRIITTLEGWLGAGSPAASLLSIVPFLLVGGLAYYGLVLSLGGSWAVSLGVISAIGCGVYELGRRDGQASD
;
A
#
# COMPACT_ATOMS: atom_id res chain seq x y z
N MET A 1 -17.94 16.26 5.48
CA MET A 1 -16.91 16.47 6.52
C MET A 1 -15.67 16.98 5.79
N PRO A 2 -15.01 18.06 6.23
CA PRO A 2 -13.86 18.58 5.51
C PRO A 2 -12.74 17.54 5.57
N VAL A 3 -12.10 17.26 4.44
CA VAL A 3 -10.83 16.51 4.41
C VAL A 3 -9.81 17.46 5.02
N THR A 4 -9.59 17.34 6.33
CA THR A 4 -8.55 18.12 6.99
C THR A 4 -7.22 17.47 6.68
N PHE A 5 -6.30 18.23 6.05
CA PHE A 5 -4.96 17.77 5.75
C PHE A 5 -4.09 17.83 7.02
N ASP A 6 -4.48 17.02 8.01
CA ASP A 6 -3.73 16.90 9.25
C ASP A 6 -2.69 15.79 9.15
N THR A 7 -1.70 15.82 10.03
CA THR A 7 -0.64 14.82 10.13
C THR A 7 -1.21 13.39 10.20
N ALA A 8 -2.34 13.20 10.88
CA ALA A 8 -3.00 11.90 11.00
C ALA A 8 -3.53 11.37 9.66
N THR A 9 -3.98 12.24 8.77
CA THR A 9 -4.47 11.85 7.44
C THR A 9 -3.33 11.42 6.54
N ILE A 10 -2.22 12.16 6.55
CA ILE A 10 -1.02 11.81 5.78
C ILE A 10 -0.40 10.50 6.32
N ALA A 11 -0.29 10.37 7.64
CA ALA A 11 0.20 9.14 8.27
C ALA A 11 -0.73 7.94 7.99
N GLY A 12 -2.04 8.14 8.08
CA GLY A 12 -3.04 7.10 7.83
C GLY A 12 -3.02 6.60 6.39
N THR A 13 -3.00 7.50 5.40
CA THR A 13 -2.92 7.09 3.99
C THR A 13 -1.59 6.42 3.66
N ALA A 14 -0.48 6.90 4.22
CA ALA A 14 0.84 6.26 4.06
C ALA A 14 0.88 4.85 4.68
N LEU A 15 0.31 4.66 5.88
CA LEU A 15 0.23 3.34 6.52
C LEU A 15 -0.54 2.33 5.68
N TRP A 16 -1.69 2.73 5.13
CA TRP A 16 -2.48 1.87 4.25
C TRP A 16 -1.76 1.57 2.94
N ALA A 17 -1.07 2.55 2.35
CA ALA A 17 -0.28 2.34 1.14
C ALA A 17 0.86 1.33 1.38
N ILE A 18 1.56 1.44 2.52
CA ILE A 18 2.61 0.49 2.93
C ILE A 18 2.03 -0.90 3.14
N ALA A 19 0.88 -1.01 3.81
CA ALA A 19 0.23 -2.30 4.03
C ALA A 19 -0.07 -3.02 2.72
N PHE A 20 -0.68 -2.34 1.75
CA PHE A 20 -0.99 -2.93 0.44
C PHE A 20 0.25 -3.22 -0.38
N TYR A 21 1.29 -2.39 -0.30
CA TYR A 21 2.55 -2.62 -0.98
C TYR A 21 3.22 -3.91 -0.46
N LEU A 22 3.28 -4.10 0.86
CA LEU A 22 3.87 -5.30 1.48
C LEU A 22 3.05 -6.57 1.23
N GLY A 23 1.72 -6.47 1.26
CA GLY A 23 0.83 -7.62 1.02
C GLY A 23 0.77 -8.07 -0.44
N GLY A 24 1.23 -7.24 -1.37
CA GLY A 24 0.98 -7.38 -2.80
C GLY A 24 2.15 -7.89 -3.63
N SER A 25 3.09 -8.69 -3.12
CA SER A 25 4.31 -9.05 -3.89
C SER A 25 4.04 -9.59 -5.32
N PRO A 26 3.04 -10.45 -5.60
CA PRO A 26 2.73 -10.88 -6.97
C PRO A 26 2.02 -9.79 -7.79
N LEU A 27 1.44 -8.80 -7.12
CA LEU A 27 0.64 -7.72 -7.69
C LEU A 27 1.54 -6.55 -8.11
N VAL A 28 2.57 -6.25 -7.31
CA VAL A 28 3.63 -5.27 -7.63
C VAL A 28 4.34 -5.67 -8.92
N ASP A 29 4.74 -6.94 -9.05
CA ASP A 29 5.43 -7.43 -10.25
C ASP A 29 4.55 -7.30 -11.51
N ARG A 30 3.24 -7.56 -11.40
CA ARG A 30 2.28 -7.33 -12.49
C ARG A 30 2.15 -5.86 -12.86
N ILE A 31 2.15 -4.97 -11.87
CA ILE A 31 2.07 -3.52 -12.11
C ILE A 31 3.34 -3.06 -12.83
N ILE A 32 4.52 -3.46 -12.35
CA ILE A 32 5.81 -3.08 -12.95
C ILE A 32 5.88 -3.56 -14.39
N THR A 33 5.61 -4.85 -14.64
CA THR A 33 5.65 -5.41 -16.00
C THR A 33 4.61 -4.77 -16.93
N THR A 34 3.42 -4.42 -16.42
CA THR A 34 2.43 -3.65 -17.19
C THR A 34 2.98 -2.27 -17.54
N LEU A 35 3.56 -1.55 -16.57
CA LEU A 35 4.10 -0.22 -16.79
C LEU A 35 5.30 -0.22 -17.72
N GLU A 36 6.16 -1.23 -17.66
CA GLU A 36 7.26 -1.43 -18.61
C GLU A 36 6.75 -1.67 -20.02
N GLY A 37 5.64 -2.41 -20.17
CA GLY A 37 4.96 -2.59 -21.45
C GLY A 37 4.41 -1.29 -22.04
N TRP A 38 3.98 -0.34 -21.20
CA TRP A 38 3.41 0.94 -21.62
C TRP A 38 4.45 2.08 -21.78
N LEU A 39 5.40 2.20 -20.86
CA LEU A 39 6.40 3.28 -20.80
C LEU A 39 7.74 2.90 -21.44
N GLY A 40 7.94 1.63 -21.79
CA GLY A 40 9.22 1.08 -22.24
C GLY A 40 10.02 0.47 -21.08
N ALA A 41 10.63 -0.68 -21.35
CA ALA A 41 11.44 -1.41 -20.38
C ALA A 41 12.61 -0.56 -19.86
N GLY A 42 12.76 -0.46 -18.54
CA GLY A 42 13.86 0.28 -17.89
C GLY A 42 13.64 1.78 -17.69
N SER A 43 12.45 2.32 -17.98
CA SER A 43 12.15 3.72 -17.68
C SER A 43 12.08 3.95 -16.16
N PRO A 44 12.82 4.93 -15.59
CA PRO A 44 12.74 5.25 -14.16
C PRO A 44 11.33 5.69 -13.75
N ALA A 45 10.54 6.19 -14.70
CA ALA A 45 9.15 6.56 -14.47
C ALA A 45 8.25 5.33 -14.22
N ALA A 46 8.55 4.16 -14.77
CA ALA A 46 7.75 2.95 -14.52
C ALA A 46 7.85 2.51 -13.06
N SER A 47 9.06 2.50 -12.50
CA SER A 47 9.29 2.19 -11.08
C SER A 47 8.68 3.26 -10.17
N LEU A 48 8.83 4.55 -10.50
CA LEU A 48 8.26 5.64 -9.71
C LEU A 48 6.72 5.64 -9.74
N LEU A 49 6.11 5.32 -10.88
CA LEU A 49 4.66 5.30 -11.02
C LEU A 49 4.02 4.10 -10.33
N SER A 50 4.79 3.04 -10.03
CA SER A 50 4.28 1.86 -9.33
C SER A 50 3.73 2.16 -7.93
N ILE A 51 4.19 3.21 -7.25
CA ILE A 51 3.70 3.59 -5.91
C ILE A 51 2.31 4.23 -5.95
N VAL A 52 1.94 4.84 -7.08
CA VAL A 52 0.68 5.58 -7.28
C VAL A 52 -0.56 4.69 -7.06
N PRO A 53 -0.68 3.48 -7.65
CA PRO A 53 -1.83 2.63 -7.39
C PRO A 53 -1.95 2.24 -5.90
N PHE A 54 -0.84 2.01 -5.20
CA PHE A 54 -0.87 1.71 -3.77
C PHE A 54 -1.31 2.91 -2.92
N LEU A 55 -0.89 4.12 -3.29
CA LEU A 55 -1.36 5.34 -2.64
C LEU A 55 -2.85 5.61 -2.90
N LEU A 56 -3.34 5.35 -4.12
CA LEU A 56 -4.75 5.49 -4.45
C LEU A 56 -5.62 4.51 -3.67
N VAL A 57 -5.26 3.22 -3.67
CA VAL A 57 -5.99 2.19 -2.93
C VAL A 57 -5.89 2.43 -1.42
N GLY A 58 -4.71 2.81 -0.92
CA GLY A 58 -4.49 3.12 0.49
C GLY A 58 -5.29 4.35 0.95
N GLY A 59 -5.33 5.40 0.14
CA GLY A 59 -6.17 6.57 0.38
C GLY A 59 -7.66 6.25 0.36
N LEU A 60 -8.10 5.40 -0.57
CA LEU A 60 -9.48 4.93 -0.65
C LEU A 60 -9.89 4.12 0.60
N ALA A 61 -9.02 3.21 1.03
CA ALA A 61 -9.25 2.40 2.24
C ALA A 61 -9.31 3.28 3.49
N TYR A 62 -8.37 4.21 3.65
CA TYR A 62 -8.39 5.18 4.75
C TYR A 62 -9.69 6.00 4.73
N TYR A 63 -10.07 6.56 3.58
CA TYR A 63 -11.27 7.39 3.46
C TYR A 63 -12.55 6.59 3.75
N GLY A 64 -12.66 5.36 3.25
CA GLY A 64 -13.78 4.48 3.53
C GLY A 64 -13.93 4.17 5.02
N LEU A 65 -12.81 3.94 5.71
CA LEU A 65 -12.80 3.72 7.16
C LEU A 65 -13.11 4.99 7.95
N VAL A 66 -12.61 6.15 7.52
CA VAL A 66 -12.95 7.43 8.14
C VAL A 66 -14.46 7.68 8.05
N LEU A 67 -15.06 7.44 6.88
CA LEU A 67 -16.50 7.61 6.68
C LEU A 67 -17.34 6.62 7.50
N SER A 68 -16.84 5.39 7.70
CA SER A 68 -17.62 4.32 8.33
C SER A 68 -17.43 4.23 9.84
N LEU A 69 -16.19 4.32 10.33
CA LEU A 69 -15.80 4.07 11.73
C LEU A 69 -15.09 5.25 12.40
N GLY A 70 -14.70 6.26 11.64
CA GLY A 70 -14.00 7.45 12.14
C GLY A 70 -12.47 7.38 12.03
N GLY A 71 -11.82 8.53 12.27
CA GLY A 71 -10.39 8.75 12.01
C GLY A 71 -9.44 7.86 12.81
N SER A 72 -9.71 7.63 14.10
CA SER A 72 -8.86 6.80 14.95
C SER A 72 -8.82 5.34 14.52
N TRP A 73 -9.99 4.77 14.18
CA TRP A 73 -10.10 3.41 13.65
C TRP A 73 -9.32 3.24 12.34
N ALA A 74 -9.44 4.21 11.42
CA ALA A 74 -8.73 4.18 10.15
C ALA A 74 -7.20 4.12 10.33
N VAL A 75 -6.65 4.86 11.29
CA VAL A 75 -5.21 4.85 11.60
C VAL A 75 -4.81 3.54 12.27
N SER A 76 -5.51 3.10 13.32
CA SER A 76 -5.17 1.87 14.05
C SER A 76 -5.24 0.63 13.18
N LEU A 77 -6.28 0.49 12.35
CA LEU A 77 -6.41 -0.62 11.40
C LEU A 77 -5.32 -0.56 10.32
N GLY A 78 -4.91 0.64 9.89
CA GLY A 78 -3.77 0.81 8.99
C GLY A 78 -2.47 0.28 9.59
N VAL A 79 -2.19 0.58 10.87
CA VAL A 79 -1.03 0.03 11.58
C VAL A 79 -1.10 -1.49 11.68
N ILE A 80 -2.24 -2.05 12.09
CA ILE A 80 -2.43 -3.50 12.21
C ILE A 80 -2.22 -4.19 10.86
N SER A 81 -2.79 -3.64 9.79
CA SER A 81 -2.62 -4.18 8.44
C SER A 81 -1.17 -4.11 7.99
N ALA A 82 -0.45 -3.00 8.25
CA ALA A 82 0.94 -2.85 7.88
C ALA A 82 1.83 -3.89 8.60
N ILE A 83 1.62 -4.08 9.90
CA ILE A 83 2.32 -5.10 10.69
C ILE A 83 1.98 -6.50 10.16
N GLY A 84 0.70 -6.80 9.95
CA GLY A 84 0.25 -8.11 9.45
C GLY A 84 0.83 -8.45 8.08
N CYS A 85 0.81 -7.51 7.14
CA CYS A 85 1.44 -7.67 5.82
C CYS A 85 2.97 -7.81 5.92
N GLY A 86 3.62 -7.07 6.82
CA GLY A 86 5.05 -7.22 7.09
C GLY A 86 5.42 -8.62 7.61
N VAL A 87 4.66 -9.15 8.57
CA VAL A 87 4.86 -10.50 9.10
C VAL A 87 4.59 -11.57 8.03
N TYR A 88 3.52 -11.40 7.24
CA TYR A 88 3.20 -12.31 6.13
C TYR A 88 4.34 -12.40 5.12
N GLU A 89 4.87 -11.25 4.69
CA GLU A 89 5.94 -11.20 3.71
C GLU A 89 7.23 -11.83 4.24
N LEU A 90 7.55 -11.64 5.53
CA LEU A 90 8.67 -12.33 6.18
C LEU A 90 8.47 -13.85 6.19
N GLY A 91 7.29 -14.33 6.63
CA GLY A 91 7.00 -15.77 6.66
C GLY A 91 6.98 -16.40 5.26
N ARG A 92 6.47 -15.68 4.26
CA ARG A 92 6.48 -16.12 2.86
C ARG A 92 7.91 -16.27 2.34
N ARG A 93 8.79 -15.31 2.62
CA ARG A 93 10.21 -15.37 2.21
C ARG A 93 10.95 -16.51 2.90
N ASP A 94 10.71 -16.71 4.18
CA ASP A 94 11.32 -17.79 4.96
C ASP A 94 10.94 -19.18 4.43
N GLY A 95 9.67 -19.36 4.04
CA GLY A 95 9.19 -20.58 3.39
C GLY A 95 9.80 -20.85 2.00
N GLN A 96 10.20 -19.82 1.25
CA GLN A 96 10.89 -19.97 -0.04
C GLN A 96 12.39 -20.25 0.10
N ALA A 97 12.99 -19.90 1.25
CA ALA A 97 14.41 -20.10 1.52
C ALA A 97 14.72 -21.48 2.15
N SER A 98 13.68 -22.16 2.65
CA SER A 98 13.79 -23.47 3.31
C SER A 98 13.56 -24.67 2.37
N ASP A 99 13.20 -24.42 1.11
CA ASP A 99 13.15 -25.38 -0.01
C ASP A 99 14.44 -25.30 -0.84
#